data_AF-A0A1G7MQ33-F1
#
_entry.id   AF-A0A1G7MQ33-F1
#
_cell.length_a   1.000
_cell.length_b   1.000
_cell.length_c   1.000
_cell.angle_alpha   90.00
_cell.angle_beta   90.00
_cell.angle_gamma   90.00
#
_symmetry.space_group_name_H-M   'P 1'
#
loop_
_entity.id
_entity.type
_entity.pdbx_description
1 polymer ?
#
loop_
_entity_poly.entity_id
_entity_poly.type
_entity_poly.pdbx_seq_one_letter_code
_entity_poly.pdbx_strand_id
1 'polypeptide(L)'
;MKRNIALFFLSLLGFVVNPMSAMAQEAYAVMSPDSTTLTFYYDKNKSSRQGTAYELNTGENMPKWVKTEENIMGSIAVNKNYKTVVFDESFKDARPVSCAHWFDGFYRLCDIKGIGNLNTAKVTNMSCMFNWCFDLESLDFGGFDTSNVTDMAHMFFQCRSLTNLNLSSFNTSKVTSMKSMFYGCNSLRTVDLSNFDTSNVTNMEGMFADCNRLTSLDISNFNTSKVTNMFGVFYGCSRLASLDISGFDTSNVTDMTSLFLGCRDLTSLDVSGFNTSNVVSMLNMFLGCCSLPHLDVSNFNTSKVTDMDGMFMGCSNLTNLDLSNFNTSKVWNMSNMFNDCSKLTSLDLSKFNTANLKRMVGMFMDCKSLTNIKLGRLNTSKVTNMERMFEGCSSLTSLDISGLNTLMLDHMDEMFYGCVSLKNLKINGIKTSNVSDMTQMFEGCSSLTSLDLSSFNTSNIYAMTQMFCGCTNLKTIYVGTGWNTSKAKYSKDVFKDCTSLVGGRGTKFDSNVTGRSRAKIDGGKANPGYFTAKK
;
A
#
# COMPACT_ATOMS: atom_id res chain seq x y z
N MET A 1 12.69 -30.24 -103.57
CA MET A 1 13.17 -31.22 -102.58
C MET A 1 13.88 -30.45 -101.47
N LYS A 2 13.31 -30.51 -100.26
CA LYS A 2 13.87 -30.25 -98.90
C LYS A 2 15.05 -29.26 -98.68
N ARG A 3 14.77 -28.34 -97.74
CA ARG A 3 15.61 -27.84 -96.62
C ARG A 3 16.85 -26.97 -96.94
N ASN A 4 16.87 -25.73 -96.43
CA ASN A 4 17.42 -25.48 -95.09
C ASN A 4 17.08 -24.09 -94.54
N ILE A 5 16.88 -24.07 -93.23
CA ILE A 5 16.52 -22.97 -92.34
C ILE A 5 17.81 -22.30 -91.84
N ALA A 6 17.82 -20.97 -91.74
CA ALA A 6 18.66 -20.26 -90.78
C ALA A 6 17.85 -19.06 -90.25
N LEU A 7 17.45 -19.14 -88.98
CA LEU A 7 16.92 -18.05 -88.17
C LEU A 7 18.08 -17.50 -87.32
N PHE A 8 18.29 -16.19 -87.35
CA PHE A 8 18.97 -15.46 -86.29
C PHE A 8 18.25 -14.12 -86.05
N PHE A 9 18.08 -13.80 -84.78
CA PHE A 9 17.28 -12.72 -84.20
C PHE A 9 17.82 -11.32 -84.53
N LEU A 10 16.91 -10.37 -84.75
CA LEU A 10 17.14 -8.97 -84.37
C LEU A 10 15.92 -8.41 -83.64
N SER A 11 16.21 -7.88 -82.46
CA SER A 11 15.39 -7.19 -81.48
C SER A 11 14.73 -5.92 -82.00
N LEU A 12 13.53 -5.60 -81.51
CA LEU A 12 13.15 -4.21 -81.25
C LEU A 12 12.30 -4.10 -79.98
N LEU A 13 12.77 -3.24 -79.08
CA LEU A 13 12.17 -2.89 -77.79
C LEU A 13 10.75 -2.35 -77.95
N GLY A 14 9.80 -2.92 -77.21
CA GLY A 14 8.55 -2.27 -76.85
C GLY A 14 8.54 -1.97 -75.36
N PHE A 15 8.63 -0.68 -75.01
CA PHE A 15 8.38 -0.17 -73.66
C PHE A 15 7.00 -0.62 -73.18
N VAL A 16 6.94 -1.49 -72.16
CA VAL A 16 5.75 -1.63 -71.32
C VAL A 16 5.98 -0.73 -70.11
N VAL A 17 5.38 0.46 -70.18
CA VAL A 17 5.19 1.30 -68.99
C VAL A 17 4.20 0.55 -68.10
N ASN A 18 4.69 -0.04 -67.02
CA ASN A 18 3.82 -0.55 -65.95
C ASN A 18 3.02 0.64 -65.41
N PRO A 19 1.68 0.58 -65.34
CA PRO A 19 0.94 1.60 -64.61
C PRO A 19 1.36 1.52 -63.15
N MET A 20 1.97 2.60 -62.65
CA MET A 20 2.15 2.86 -61.22
C MET A 20 0.85 2.48 -60.51
N SER A 21 0.88 1.42 -59.70
CA SER A 21 -0.23 1.09 -58.82
C SER A 21 -0.55 2.35 -58.02
N ALA A 22 -1.75 2.90 -58.14
CA ALA A 22 -2.17 4.02 -57.32
C ALA A 22 -1.95 3.62 -55.86
N MET A 23 -1.00 4.26 -55.16
CA MET A 23 -0.74 3.94 -53.76
C MET A 23 -2.05 4.09 -52.99
N ALA A 24 -2.40 3.06 -52.21
CA ALA A 24 -3.58 3.09 -51.36
C ALA A 24 -3.36 4.12 -50.25
N GLN A 25 -4.44 4.81 -49.87
CA GLN A 25 -4.40 5.69 -48.70
C GLN A 25 -4.18 4.84 -47.46
N GLU A 26 -3.17 5.16 -46.67
CA GLU A 26 -2.81 4.40 -45.46
C GLU A 26 -2.71 5.33 -44.26
N ALA A 27 -2.99 4.79 -43.06
CA ALA A 27 -2.90 5.53 -41.80
C ALA A 27 -1.54 5.24 -41.16
N TYR A 28 -0.82 6.30 -40.78
CA TYR A 28 0.53 6.18 -40.24
C TYR A 28 0.88 7.36 -39.33
N ALA A 29 1.86 7.16 -38.46
CA ALA A 29 2.43 8.20 -37.61
C ALA A 29 3.86 8.52 -38.07
N VAL A 30 4.27 9.78 -38.04
CA VAL A 30 5.62 10.23 -38.41
C VAL A 30 6.26 10.92 -37.22
N MET A 31 7.37 10.38 -36.74
CA MET A 31 8.24 11.04 -35.76
C MET A 31 9.15 12.03 -36.49
N SER A 32 9.18 13.28 -36.02
CA SER A 32 10.07 14.31 -36.56
C SER A 32 11.55 13.95 -36.39
N PRO A 33 12.47 14.47 -37.24
CA PRO A 33 13.91 14.15 -37.15
C PRO A 33 14.55 14.46 -35.78
N ASP A 34 14.06 15.47 -35.07
CA ASP A 34 14.51 15.85 -33.73
C ASP A 34 13.82 15.04 -32.60
N SER A 35 12.92 14.13 -32.95
CA SER A 35 12.13 13.28 -32.03
C SER A 35 11.27 14.07 -31.03
N THR A 36 10.84 15.29 -31.36
CA THR A 36 10.00 16.13 -30.48
C THR A 36 8.53 16.10 -30.84
N THR A 37 8.18 15.76 -32.08
CA THR A 37 6.81 15.78 -32.59
C THR A 37 6.45 14.43 -33.21
N LEU A 38 5.25 13.92 -32.88
CA LEU A 38 4.63 12.79 -33.56
C LEU A 38 3.40 13.27 -34.32
N THR A 39 3.35 13.09 -35.64
CA THR A 39 2.23 13.52 -36.47
C THR A 39 1.52 12.35 -37.14
N PHE A 40 0.21 12.27 -37.01
CA PHE A 40 -0.65 11.25 -37.61
C PHE A 40 -1.24 11.75 -38.93
N TYR A 41 -1.15 10.90 -39.97
CA TYR A 41 -1.62 11.18 -41.33
C TYR A 41 -2.44 10.01 -41.87
N TYR A 42 -3.36 10.33 -42.77
CA TYR A 42 -4.07 9.33 -43.57
C TYR A 42 -4.10 9.79 -45.03
N ASP A 43 -3.04 9.47 -45.77
CA ASP A 43 -2.84 9.91 -47.15
C ASP A 43 -1.91 8.93 -47.91
N LYS A 44 -1.36 9.35 -49.06
CA LYS A 44 -0.45 8.56 -49.90
C LYS A 44 1.01 9.03 -49.81
N ASN A 45 1.32 9.91 -48.86
CA ASN A 45 2.58 10.64 -48.79
C ASN A 45 3.57 10.05 -47.79
N LYS A 46 3.32 8.85 -47.24
CA LYS A 46 4.15 8.23 -46.19
C LYS A 46 5.64 8.20 -46.54
N SER A 47 5.98 7.88 -47.79
CA SER A 47 7.35 7.81 -48.28
C SER A 47 8.03 9.16 -48.52
N SER A 48 7.27 10.25 -48.61
CA SER A 48 7.78 11.60 -48.85
C SER A 48 7.85 12.47 -47.59
N ARG A 49 7.27 12.02 -46.46
CA ARG A 49 7.34 12.75 -45.19
C ARG A 49 8.77 12.74 -44.63
N GLN A 50 9.21 13.90 -44.12
CA GLN A 50 10.47 13.98 -43.38
C GLN A 50 10.29 13.38 -41.98
N GLY A 51 11.22 12.50 -41.59
CA GLY A 51 11.19 11.82 -40.29
C GLY A 51 11.14 10.30 -40.44
N THR A 52 10.70 9.62 -39.39
CA THR A 52 10.50 8.16 -39.39
C THR A 52 9.02 7.85 -39.35
N ALA A 53 8.51 7.18 -40.38
CA ALA A 53 7.12 6.76 -40.47
C ALA A 53 6.90 5.38 -39.85
N TYR A 54 5.78 5.22 -39.15
CA TYR A 54 5.37 4.01 -38.46
C TYR A 54 3.92 3.67 -38.79
N GLU A 55 3.64 2.37 -38.91
CA GLU A 55 2.27 1.86 -39.00
C GLU A 55 1.57 1.93 -37.63
N LEU A 56 0.25 2.09 -37.65
CA LEU A 56 -0.55 2.03 -36.42
C LEU A 56 -0.56 0.61 -35.85
N ASN A 57 -0.56 0.51 -34.52
CA ASN A 57 -0.70 -0.76 -33.82
C ASN A 57 -2.15 -1.27 -33.83
N THR A 58 -2.30 -2.55 -33.48
CA THR A 58 -3.58 -3.23 -33.28
C THR A 58 -3.55 -4.03 -31.98
N GLY A 59 -4.72 -4.24 -31.36
CA GLY A 59 -4.82 -4.94 -30.07
C GLY A 59 -4.06 -4.22 -28.97
N GLU A 60 -3.39 -4.98 -28.11
CA GLU A 60 -2.59 -4.50 -26.96
C GLU A 60 -1.12 -4.21 -27.32
N ASN A 61 -0.73 -4.39 -28.59
CA ASN A 61 0.67 -4.25 -28.98
C ASN A 61 1.15 -2.80 -28.81
N MET A 62 2.30 -2.62 -28.18
CA MET A 62 2.94 -1.31 -28.07
C MET A 62 3.37 -0.80 -29.46
N PRO A 63 3.05 0.46 -29.83
CA PRO A 63 3.45 1.01 -31.11
C PRO A 63 4.97 1.10 -31.29
N LYS A 64 5.44 0.94 -32.53
CA LYS A 64 6.88 0.97 -32.86
C LYS A 64 7.56 2.32 -32.64
N TRP A 65 6.79 3.40 -32.48
CA TRP A 65 7.32 4.72 -32.14
C TRP A 65 7.58 4.92 -30.64
N VAL A 66 7.12 3.98 -29.80
CA VAL A 66 7.35 3.97 -28.36
C VAL A 66 8.64 3.20 -28.09
N LYS A 67 9.64 3.88 -27.51
CA LYS A 67 10.89 3.26 -27.05
C LYS A 67 10.70 2.65 -25.67
N THR A 68 11.36 1.52 -25.43
CA THR A 68 11.36 0.86 -24.12
C THR A 68 12.77 0.66 -23.57
N GLU A 69 12.89 0.71 -22.25
CA GLU A 69 14.09 0.32 -21.51
C GLU A 69 13.73 -0.82 -20.54
N GLU A 70 14.57 -1.85 -20.43
CA GLU A 70 14.41 -2.90 -19.42
C GLU A 70 14.95 -2.45 -18.07
N ASN A 71 14.21 -2.72 -17.00
CA ASN A 71 14.68 -2.58 -15.63
C ASN A 71 14.24 -3.78 -14.76
N ILE A 72 14.53 -3.71 -13.46
CA ILE A 72 14.20 -4.76 -12.49
C ILE A 72 12.69 -5.06 -12.36
N MET A 73 11.82 -4.18 -12.88
CA MET A 73 10.35 -4.31 -12.88
C MET A 73 9.79 -4.71 -14.24
N GLY A 74 10.64 -4.88 -15.27
CA GLY A 74 10.24 -5.21 -16.64
C GLY A 74 10.56 -4.12 -17.65
N SER A 75 9.95 -4.21 -18.84
CA SER A 75 10.08 -3.24 -19.92
C SER A 75 9.21 -2.00 -19.62
N ILE A 76 9.81 -0.82 -19.56
CA ILE A 76 9.11 0.46 -19.35
C ILE A 76 9.21 1.34 -20.60
N ALA A 77 8.15 2.06 -20.95
CA ALA A 77 8.19 3.03 -22.04
C ALA A 77 8.97 4.29 -21.62
N VAL A 78 9.96 4.71 -22.41
CA VAL A 78 10.85 5.84 -22.09
C VAL A 78 11.01 6.76 -23.30
N ASN A 79 10.10 7.72 -23.45
CA ASN A 79 10.10 8.66 -24.57
C ASN A 79 10.24 10.11 -24.07
N LYS A 80 11.45 10.43 -23.61
CA LYS A 80 11.81 11.69 -22.94
C LYS A 80 11.73 12.96 -23.81
N ASN A 81 11.56 12.83 -25.14
CA ASN A 81 11.71 13.96 -26.07
C ASN A 81 10.40 14.47 -26.68
N TYR A 82 9.35 13.64 -26.80
CA TYR A 82 8.09 14.07 -27.40
C TYR A 82 7.43 15.15 -26.55
N LYS A 83 7.21 16.31 -27.17
CA LYS A 83 6.50 17.46 -26.58
C LYS A 83 5.17 17.71 -27.24
N THR A 84 5.07 17.39 -28.52
CA THR A 84 3.89 17.70 -29.34
C THR A 84 3.39 16.46 -30.06
N VAL A 85 2.07 16.25 -30.03
CA VAL A 85 1.37 15.33 -30.92
C VAL A 85 0.50 16.14 -31.88
N VAL A 86 0.45 15.75 -33.14
CA VAL A 86 -0.38 16.42 -34.15
C VAL A 86 -1.22 15.39 -34.88
N PHE A 87 -2.52 15.59 -34.92
CA PHE A 87 -3.43 14.88 -35.81
C PHE A 87 -3.75 15.77 -37.00
N ASP A 88 -3.11 15.49 -38.14
CA ASP A 88 -3.35 16.21 -39.39
C ASP A 88 -4.82 16.08 -39.83
N GLU A 89 -5.35 17.05 -40.56
CA GLU A 89 -6.74 17.02 -41.02
C GLU A 89 -7.05 15.76 -41.84
N SER A 90 -6.07 15.24 -42.58
CA SER A 90 -6.22 13.99 -43.33
C SER A 90 -6.62 12.83 -42.43
N PHE A 91 -6.23 12.83 -41.15
CA PHE A 91 -6.48 11.72 -40.23
C PHE A 91 -7.95 11.55 -39.82
N LYS A 92 -8.83 12.52 -40.09
CA LYS A 92 -10.27 12.45 -39.76
C LYS A 92 -10.99 11.22 -40.32
N ASP A 93 -10.49 10.71 -41.45
CA ASP A 93 -11.04 9.53 -42.13
C ASP A 93 -10.33 8.22 -41.76
N ALA A 94 -9.25 8.28 -40.99
CA ALA A 94 -8.63 7.09 -40.40
C ALA A 94 -9.61 6.43 -39.42
N ARG A 95 -9.58 5.10 -39.33
CA ARG A 95 -10.38 4.31 -38.38
C ARG A 95 -9.47 3.37 -37.59
N PRO A 96 -8.61 3.90 -36.70
CA PRO A 96 -7.80 3.06 -35.83
C PRO A 96 -8.68 2.12 -35.01
N VAL A 97 -8.21 0.89 -34.81
CA VAL A 97 -8.90 -0.13 -34.00
C VAL A 97 -8.34 -0.22 -32.58
N SER A 98 -7.18 0.38 -32.33
CA SER A 98 -6.56 0.48 -31.01
C SER A 98 -5.84 1.82 -30.88
N CYS A 99 -5.93 2.41 -29.69
CA CYS A 99 -5.10 3.52 -29.23
C CYS A 99 -4.19 3.09 -28.06
N ALA A 100 -4.07 1.78 -27.82
CA ALA A 100 -3.27 1.25 -26.73
C ALA A 100 -1.82 1.74 -26.85
N HIS A 101 -1.28 2.26 -25.75
CA HIS A 101 0.10 2.77 -25.62
C HIS A 101 0.50 3.92 -26.58
N TRP A 102 -0.44 4.60 -27.26
CA TRP A 102 -0.08 5.59 -28.29
C TRP A 102 0.88 6.68 -27.83
N PHE A 103 0.79 7.15 -26.59
CA PHE A 103 1.66 8.17 -26.00
C PHE A 103 2.36 7.69 -24.74
N ASP A 104 2.53 6.37 -24.61
CA ASP A 104 3.15 5.76 -23.45
C ASP A 104 4.62 6.22 -23.28
N GLY A 105 4.94 6.69 -22.09
CA GLY A 105 6.25 7.20 -21.74
C GLY A 105 6.59 8.55 -22.37
N PHE A 106 5.62 9.29 -22.92
CA PHE A 106 5.85 10.62 -23.50
C PHE A 106 5.95 11.66 -22.38
N TYR A 107 7.05 11.60 -21.61
CA TYR A 107 7.19 12.33 -20.34
C TYR A 107 6.97 13.84 -20.47
N ARG A 108 7.32 14.41 -21.63
CA ARG A 108 7.28 15.86 -21.89
C ARG A 108 6.10 16.31 -22.74
N LEU A 109 5.14 15.42 -23.02
CA LEU A 109 3.98 15.75 -23.84
C LEU A 109 3.14 16.83 -23.16
N CYS A 110 3.04 18.00 -23.77
CA CYS A 110 2.28 19.13 -23.25
C CYS A 110 1.41 19.83 -24.31
N ASP A 111 1.51 19.43 -25.58
CA ASP A 111 0.78 20.06 -26.68
C ASP A 111 0.21 18.98 -27.62
N ILE A 112 -1.12 18.95 -27.79
CA ILE A 112 -1.80 18.02 -28.70
C ILE A 112 -2.68 18.83 -29.65
N LYS A 113 -2.33 18.81 -30.93
CA LYS A 113 -3.01 19.59 -31.97
C LYS A 113 -3.92 18.71 -32.81
N GLY A 114 -5.10 19.24 -33.12
CA GLY A 114 -6.06 18.59 -34.00
C GLY A 114 -6.67 17.31 -33.43
N ILE A 115 -6.72 17.14 -32.10
CA ILE A 115 -7.21 15.90 -31.45
C ILE A 115 -8.61 15.47 -31.95
N GLY A 116 -9.47 16.41 -32.36
CA GLY A 116 -10.76 16.11 -32.98
C GLY A 116 -10.70 15.39 -34.34
N ASN A 117 -9.54 15.33 -34.99
CA ASN A 117 -9.30 14.54 -36.19
C ASN A 117 -9.04 13.04 -35.86
N LEU A 118 -8.90 12.67 -34.58
CA LEU A 118 -8.81 11.27 -34.19
C LEU A 118 -10.22 10.66 -34.10
N ASN A 119 -10.63 9.92 -35.12
CA ASN A 119 -11.89 9.18 -35.08
C ASN A 119 -11.75 7.89 -34.27
N THR A 120 -12.37 7.85 -33.09
CA THR A 120 -12.28 6.70 -32.15
C THR A 120 -13.41 5.70 -32.26
N ALA A 121 -14.36 5.85 -33.20
CA ALA A 121 -15.56 5.02 -33.29
C ALA A 121 -15.30 3.51 -33.50
N LYS A 122 -14.08 3.13 -33.92
CA LYS A 122 -13.65 1.73 -34.09
C LYS A 122 -12.62 1.27 -33.06
N VAL A 123 -12.18 2.14 -32.17
CA VAL A 123 -11.19 1.82 -31.14
C VAL A 123 -11.83 0.93 -30.08
N THR A 124 -11.19 -0.22 -29.82
CA THR A 124 -11.62 -1.14 -28.76
C THR A 124 -10.72 -1.11 -27.53
N ASN A 125 -9.52 -0.56 -27.64
CA ASN A 125 -8.55 -0.52 -26.54
C ASN A 125 -7.88 0.87 -26.46
N MET A 126 -7.95 1.50 -25.29
CA MET A 126 -7.30 2.77 -24.96
C MET A 126 -6.35 2.64 -23.75
N SER A 127 -5.97 1.41 -23.39
CA SER A 127 -5.09 1.17 -22.27
C SER A 127 -3.73 1.83 -22.49
N CYS A 128 -3.19 2.40 -21.41
CA CYS A 128 -1.91 3.11 -21.43
C CYS A 128 -1.78 4.26 -22.43
N MET A 129 -2.89 4.78 -23.00
CA MET A 129 -2.83 5.77 -24.09
C MET A 129 -2.00 7.02 -23.73
N PHE A 130 -2.11 7.54 -22.51
CA PHE A 130 -1.32 8.66 -21.97
C PHE A 130 -0.47 8.26 -20.76
N ASN A 131 -0.10 6.98 -20.66
CA ASN A 131 0.71 6.47 -19.56
C ASN A 131 2.05 7.25 -19.46
N TRP A 132 2.35 7.78 -18.28
CA TRP A 132 3.55 8.54 -17.94
C TRP A 132 3.72 9.86 -18.72
N CYS A 133 2.64 10.46 -19.21
CA CYS A 133 2.69 11.84 -19.73
C CYS A 133 2.80 12.86 -18.58
N PHE A 134 3.99 12.98 -17.96
CA PHE A 134 4.20 13.78 -16.74
C PHE A 134 3.83 15.25 -16.90
N ASP A 135 4.12 15.85 -18.05
CA ASP A 135 3.92 17.27 -18.34
C ASP A 135 2.53 17.60 -18.95
N LEU A 136 1.65 16.61 -19.13
CA LEU A 136 0.32 16.84 -19.70
C LEU A 136 -0.60 17.51 -18.67
N GLU A 137 -0.99 18.76 -18.92
CA GLU A 137 -1.76 19.58 -17.95
C GLU A 137 -3.28 19.47 -18.09
N SER A 138 -3.78 19.39 -19.33
CA SER A 138 -5.21 19.25 -19.61
C SER A 138 -5.46 18.62 -20.97
N LEU A 139 -6.64 18.03 -21.14
CA LEU A 139 -7.06 17.48 -22.41
C LEU A 139 -8.59 17.58 -22.58
N ASP A 140 -9.02 17.94 -23.78
CA ASP A 140 -10.40 17.94 -24.20
C ASP A 140 -10.65 16.81 -25.21
N PHE A 141 -11.51 15.86 -24.83
CA PHE A 141 -11.87 14.72 -25.66
C PHE A 141 -13.14 14.93 -26.49
N GLY A 142 -13.63 16.17 -26.60
CA GLY A 142 -14.77 16.52 -27.44
C GLY A 142 -14.69 15.88 -28.82
N GLY A 143 -15.63 14.97 -29.12
CA GLY A 143 -15.71 14.23 -30.39
C GLY A 143 -15.26 12.76 -30.32
N PHE A 144 -14.74 12.28 -29.18
CA PHE A 144 -14.42 10.86 -29.02
C PHE A 144 -15.69 10.03 -28.90
N ASP A 145 -15.77 8.94 -29.65
CA ASP A 145 -16.74 7.85 -29.49
C ASP A 145 -16.03 6.65 -28.85
N THR A 146 -16.22 6.49 -27.54
CA THR A 146 -15.64 5.36 -26.78
C THR A 146 -16.60 4.17 -26.65
N SER A 147 -17.73 4.15 -27.36
CA SER A 147 -18.78 3.13 -27.21
C SER A 147 -18.38 1.70 -27.60
N ASN A 148 -17.19 1.53 -28.20
CA ASN A 148 -16.58 0.24 -28.51
C ASN A 148 -15.36 -0.10 -27.65
N VAL A 149 -14.92 0.81 -26.79
CA VAL A 149 -13.76 0.61 -25.93
C VAL A 149 -14.12 -0.36 -24.81
N THR A 150 -13.31 -1.40 -24.64
CA THR A 150 -13.45 -2.41 -23.59
C THR A 150 -12.38 -2.29 -22.51
N ASP A 151 -11.26 -1.62 -22.79
CA ASP A 151 -10.15 -1.47 -21.85
C ASP A 151 -9.62 -0.03 -21.81
N MET A 152 -9.59 0.55 -20.60
CA MET A 152 -9.05 1.87 -20.28
C MET A 152 -8.00 1.81 -19.16
N ALA A 153 -7.43 0.62 -18.89
CA ALA A 153 -6.43 0.45 -17.85
C ALA A 153 -5.23 1.39 -18.09
N HIS A 154 -4.75 2.03 -17.03
CA HIS A 154 -3.60 2.93 -17.04
C HIS A 154 -3.69 4.12 -18.02
N MET A 155 -4.89 4.48 -18.51
CA MET A 155 -5.05 5.49 -19.58
C MET A 155 -4.35 6.83 -19.27
N PHE A 156 -4.41 7.30 -18.02
CA PHE A 156 -3.75 8.53 -17.53
C PHE A 156 -2.75 8.26 -16.39
N PHE A 157 -2.26 7.03 -16.29
CA PHE A 157 -1.36 6.64 -15.21
C PHE A 157 -0.12 7.53 -15.18
N GLN A 158 0.19 8.09 -14.02
CA GLN A 158 1.26 9.04 -13.75
C GLN A 158 1.21 10.32 -14.60
N CYS A 159 0.04 10.78 -15.07
CA CYS A 159 -0.09 12.14 -15.62
C CYS A 159 -0.03 13.19 -14.48
N ARG A 160 1.17 13.42 -13.93
CA ARG A 160 1.40 14.15 -12.67
C ARG A 160 0.97 15.62 -12.72
N SER A 161 1.05 16.26 -13.88
CA SER A 161 0.67 17.67 -14.08
C SER A 161 -0.80 17.84 -14.47
N LEU A 162 -1.55 16.76 -14.63
CA LEU A 162 -2.93 16.81 -15.09
C LEU A 162 -3.82 17.51 -14.05
N THR A 163 -4.49 18.58 -14.45
CA THR A 163 -5.36 19.39 -13.59
C THR A 163 -6.82 19.36 -14.03
N ASN A 164 -7.07 19.16 -15.33
CA ASN A 164 -8.42 19.18 -15.91
C ASN A 164 -8.55 18.18 -17.06
N LEU A 165 -9.69 17.48 -17.13
CA LEU A 165 -10.06 16.57 -18.21
C LEU A 165 -11.52 16.80 -18.57
N ASN A 166 -11.82 17.00 -19.86
CA ASN A 166 -13.20 16.93 -20.34
C ASN A 166 -13.48 15.51 -20.85
N LEU A 167 -14.20 14.71 -20.04
CA LEU A 167 -14.60 13.33 -20.35
C LEU A 167 -16.07 13.22 -20.77
N SER A 168 -16.75 14.33 -21.06
CA SER A 168 -18.20 14.35 -21.28
C SER A 168 -18.67 13.49 -22.46
N SER A 169 -17.82 13.20 -23.45
CA SER A 169 -18.17 12.33 -24.58
C SER A 169 -17.94 10.84 -24.33
N PHE A 170 -17.40 10.46 -23.16
CA PHE A 170 -17.07 9.06 -22.87
C PHE A 170 -18.36 8.27 -22.64
N ASN A 171 -18.50 7.19 -23.40
CA ASN A 171 -19.40 6.08 -23.13
C ASN A 171 -18.56 4.89 -22.65
N THR A 172 -18.66 4.54 -21.38
CA THR A 172 -17.87 3.45 -20.78
C THR A 172 -18.66 2.16 -20.60
N SER A 173 -19.87 2.05 -21.18
CA SER A 173 -20.78 0.91 -20.95
C SER A 173 -20.21 -0.47 -21.34
N LYS A 174 -19.17 -0.53 -22.18
CA LYS A 174 -18.47 -1.78 -22.55
C LYS A 174 -17.13 -1.98 -21.85
N VAL A 175 -16.67 -1.00 -21.06
CA VAL A 175 -15.37 -1.06 -20.39
C VAL A 175 -15.43 -2.10 -19.28
N THR A 176 -14.47 -3.03 -19.28
CA THR A 176 -14.34 -4.09 -18.26
C THR A 176 -13.19 -3.82 -17.29
N SER A 177 -12.20 -3.00 -17.68
CA SER A 177 -11.05 -2.65 -16.87
C SER A 177 -10.82 -1.14 -16.84
N MET A 178 -10.78 -0.58 -15.62
CA MET A 178 -10.35 0.80 -15.32
C MET A 178 -9.16 0.80 -14.36
N LYS A 179 -8.41 -0.32 -14.32
CA LYS A 179 -7.24 -0.49 -13.45
C LYS A 179 -6.30 0.70 -13.58
N SER A 180 -6.05 1.38 -12.47
CA SER A 180 -5.06 2.46 -12.34
C SER A 180 -5.23 3.59 -13.36
N MET A 181 -6.46 3.84 -13.83
CA MET A 181 -6.74 4.80 -14.90
C MET A 181 -6.22 6.21 -14.59
N PHE A 182 -6.33 6.68 -13.34
CA PHE A 182 -5.85 7.98 -12.86
C PHE A 182 -4.74 7.87 -11.81
N TYR A 183 -4.12 6.70 -11.65
CA TYR A 183 -3.07 6.50 -10.65
C TYR A 183 -1.98 7.56 -10.79
N GLY A 184 -1.58 8.24 -9.72
CA GLY A 184 -0.47 9.19 -9.74
C GLY A 184 -0.75 10.48 -10.52
N CYS A 185 -2.02 10.79 -10.80
CA CYS A 185 -2.45 12.12 -11.27
C CYS A 185 -2.37 13.15 -10.12
N ASN A 186 -1.16 13.42 -9.63
CA ASN A 186 -0.91 14.17 -8.39
C ASN A 186 -1.46 15.60 -8.39
N SER A 187 -1.70 16.21 -9.56
CA SER A 187 -2.23 17.57 -9.68
C SER A 187 -3.75 17.65 -9.84
N LEU A 188 -4.42 16.51 -10.04
CA LEU A 188 -5.85 16.43 -10.27
C LEU A 188 -6.60 16.80 -9.00
N ARG A 189 -7.53 17.77 -9.09
CA ARG A 189 -8.31 18.26 -7.95
C ARG A 189 -9.74 17.72 -7.91
N THR A 190 -10.31 17.51 -9.10
CA THR A 190 -11.63 16.95 -9.35
C THR A 190 -11.61 16.33 -10.75
N VAL A 191 -12.55 15.42 -11.01
CA VAL A 191 -12.80 14.86 -12.34
C VAL A 191 -14.30 14.59 -12.45
N ASP A 192 -14.92 14.99 -13.55
CA ASP A 192 -16.32 14.71 -13.82
C ASP A 192 -16.45 13.30 -14.42
N LEU A 193 -17.11 12.41 -13.69
CA LEU A 193 -17.36 11.01 -14.05
C LEU A 193 -18.86 10.70 -14.18
N SER A 194 -19.71 11.73 -14.27
CA SER A 194 -21.17 11.58 -14.29
C SER A 194 -21.69 10.70 -15.44
N ASN A 195 -20.97 10.66 -16.58
CA ASN A 195 -21.31 9.83 -17.73
C ASN A 195 -20.72 8.41 -17.70
N PHE A 196 -19.97 8.04 -16.64
CA PHE A 196 -19.38 6.71 -16.55
C PHE A 196 -20.45 5.68 -16.18
N ASP A 197 -20.59 4.65 -17.02
CA ASP A 197 -21.25 3.40 -16.71
C ASP A 197 -20.18 2.37 -16.35
N THR A 198 -20.15 1.94 -15.08
CA THR A 198 -19.20 0.94 -14.58
C THR A 198 -19.82 -0.45 -14.45
N SER A 199 -21.04 -0.68 -14.94
CA SER A 199 -21.79 -1.93 -14.74
C SER A 199 -21.15 -3.18 -15.36
N ASN A 200 -20.14 -3.02 -16.21
CA ASN A 200 -19.33 -4.10 -16.78
C ASN A 200 -17.89 -4.14 -16.25
N VAL A 201 -17.49 -3.20 -15.40
CA VAL A 201 -16.14 -3.14 -14.85
C VAL A 201 -15.96 -4.23 -13.80
N THR A 202 -14.92 -5.05 -13.97
CA THR A 202 -14.54 -6.12 -13.02
C THR A 202 -13.27 -5.77 -12.25
N ASN A 203 -12.45 -4.83 -12.76
CA ASN A 203 -11.18 -4.42 -12.16
C ASN A 203 -11.07 -2.89 -12.03
N MET A 204 -10.99 -2.39 -10.80
CA MET A 204 -10.77 -0.98 -10.45
C MET A 204 -9.49 -0.75 -9.64
N GLU A 205 -8.58 -1.74 -9.61
CA GLU A 205 -7.34 -1.69 -8.82
C GLU A 205 -6.58 -0.38 -9.01
N GLY A 206 -6.38 0.37 -7.93
CA GLY A 206 -5.62 1.61 -7.92
C GLY A 206 -6.19 2.74 -8.78
N MET A 207 -7.47 2.71 -9.18
CA MET A 207 -8.05 3.66 -10.15
C MET A 207 -7.72 5.13 -9.86
N PHE A 208 -7.74 5.54 -8.58
CA PHE A 208 -7.43 6.91 -8.12
C PHE A 208 -6.22 6.96 -7.18
N ALA A 209 -5.43 5.88 -7.11
CA ALA A 209 -4.30 5.82 -6.19
C ALA A 209 -3.30 6.95 -6.44
N ASP A 210 -2.73 7.52 -5.38
CA ASP A 210 -1.82 8.67 -5.40
C ASP A 210 -2.36 9.94 -6.09
N CYS A 211 -3.69 10.08 -6.25
CA CYS A 211 -4.32 11.37 -6.58
C CYS A 211 -4.28 12.34 -5.39
N ASN A 212 -3.09 12.72 -4.94
CA ASN A 212 -2.84 13.41 -3.66
C ASN A 212 -3.50 14.79 -3.53
N ARG A 213 -3.95 15.40 -4.63
CA ARG A 213 -4.63 16.70 -4.64
C ARG A 213 -6.12 16.63 -4.89
N LEU A 214 -6.69 15.44 -5.05
CA LEU A 214 -8.12 15.22 -5.24
C LEU A 214 -8.84 15.62 -3.94
N THR A 215 -9.72 16.62 -4.02
CA THR A 215 -10.45 17.13 -2.85
C THR A 215 -11.89 16.64 -2.78
N SER A 216 -12.46 16.27 -3.93
CA SER A 216 -13.82 15.77 -4.08
C SER A 216 -13.88 14.79 -5.23
N LEU A 217 -14.75 13.79 -5.12
CA LEU A 217 -14.98 12.80 -6.15
C LEU A 217 -16.45 12.34 -6.05
N ASP A 218 -17.22 12.60 -7.10
CA ASP A 218 -18.57 12.06 -7.23
C ASP A 218 -18.51 10.74 -7.99
N ILE A 219 -18.85 9.66 -7.30
CA ILE A 219 -18.89 8.28 -7.78
C ILE A 219 -20.22 7.61 -7.42
N SER A 220 -21.25 8.42 -7.18
CA SER A 220 -22.60 7.92 -6.83
C SER A 220 -23.23 7.06 -7.93
N ASN A 221 -22.80 7.24 -9.18
CA ASN A 221 -23.21 6.46 -10.35
C ASN A 221 -22.45 5.13 -10.52
N PHE A 222 -21.42 4.85 -9.71
CA PHE A 222 -20.62 3.64 -9.88
C PHE A 222 -21.40 2.40 -9.45
N ASN A 223 -21.59 1.48 -10.39
CA ASN A 223 -22.02 0.12 -10.13
C ASN A 223 -20.80 -0.78 -9.95
N THR A 224 -20.57 -1.27 -8.73
CA THR A 224 -19.43 -2.15 -8.39
C THR A 224 -19.80 -3.63 -8.28
N SER A 225 -21.02 -4.03 -8.64
CA SER A 225 -21.53 -5.40 -8.43
C SER A 225 -20.71 -6.51 -9.09
N LYS A 226 -19.93 -6.20 -10.13
CA LYS A 226 -19.02 -7.15 -10.80
C LYS A 226 -17.55 -7.02 -10.38
N VAL A 227 -17.21 -6.04 -9.55
CA VAL A 227 -15.82 -5.79 -9.12
C VAL A 227 -15.40 -6.85 -8.12
N THR A 228 -14.27 -7.51 -8.40
CA THR A 228 -13.70 -8.52 -7.50
C THR A 228 -12.44 -8.04 -6.77
N ASN A 229 -11.75 -7.04 -7.33
CA ASN A 229 -10.51 -6.48 -6.80
C ASN A 229 -10.67 -4.96 -6.56
N MET A 230 -10.59 -4.55 -5.30
CA MET A 230 -10.59 -3.15 -4.85
C MET A 230 -9.26 -2.77 -4.18
N PHE A 231 -8.16 -3.44 -4.56
CA PHE A 231 -6.83 -3.09 -4.07
C PHE A 231 -6.53 -1.61 -4.34
N GLY A 232 -6.27 -0.86 -3.27
CA GLY A 232 -5.74 0.49 -3.32
C GLY A 232 -6.54 1.52 -4.12
N VAL A 233 -7.85 1.37 -4.35
CA VAL A 233 -8.63 2.27 -5.24
C VAL A 233 -8.41 3.75 -4.88
N PHE A 234 -8.38 4.08 -3.58
CA PHE A 234 -8.15 5.43 -3.04
C PHE A 234 -6.84 5.56 -2.25
N TYR A 235 -5.88 4.66 -2.48
CA TYR A 235 -4.56 4.71 -1.85
C TYR A 235 -3.94 6.11 -2.06
N GLY A 236 -3.41 6.74 -1.03
CA GLY A 236 -2.71 8.02 -1.14
C GLY A 236 -3.60 9.24 -1.46
N CYS A 237 -4.93 9.12 -1.57
CA CYS A 237 -5.85 10.26 -1.79
C CYS A 237 -5.92 11.21 -0.57
N SER A 238 -4.80 11.83 -0.22
CA SER A 238 -4.55 12.44 1.08
C SER A 238 -5.36 13.69 1.37
N ARG A 239 -5.89 14.35 0.32
CA ARG A 239 -6.73 15.57 0.43
C ARG A 239 -8.23 15.32 0.28
N LEU A 240 -8.65 14.07 0.14
CA LEU A 240 -10.06 13.72 0.02
C LEU A 240 -10.72 13.85 1.39
N ALA A 241 -11.56 14.87 1.55
CA ALA A 241 -12.17 15.21 2.86
C ALA A 241 -13.43 14.39 3.18
N SER A 242 -14.15 13.98 2.14
CA SER A 242 -15.37 13.16 2.18
C SER A 242 -15.45 12.29 0.95
N LEU A 243 -16.04 11.11 1.08
CA LEU A 243 -16.28 10.20 -0.03
C LEU A 243 -17.58 9.43 0.22
N ASP A 244 -18.53 9.54 -0.71
CA ASP A 244 -19.77 8.75 -0.67
C ASP A 244 -19.54 7.43 -1.42
N ILE A 245 -19.58 6.33 -0.68
CA ILE A 245 -19.45 4.95 -1.16
C ILE A 245 -20.68 4.11 -0.80
N SER A 246 -21.80 4.75 -0.43
CA SER A 246 -23.02 4.05 -0.02
C SER A 246 -23.62 3.17 -1.12
N GLY A 247 -23.37 3.50 -2.39
CA GLY A 247 -23.79 2.72 -3.56
C GLY A 247 -22.92 1.51 -3.91
N PHE A 248 -21.81 1.28 -3.20
CA PHE A 248 -20.89 0.18 -3.53
C PHE A 248 -21.48 -1.18 -3.13
N ASP A 249 -21.70 -2.05 -4.11
CA ASP A 249 -21.87 -3.49 -3.90
C ASP A 249 -20.48 -4.14 -3.79
N THR A 250 -20.09 -4.56 -2.60
CA THR A 250 -18.82 -5.25 -2.34
C THR A 250 -18.97 -6.77 -2.22
N SER A 251 -20.13 -7.33 -2.56
CA SER A 251 -20.46 -8.74 -2.30
C SER A 251 -19.53 -9.74 -3.02
N ASN A 252 -18.94 -9.34 -4.14
CA ASN A 252 -17.99 -10.15 -4.93
C ASN A 252 -16.52 -9.81 -4.67
N VAL A 253 -16.22 -8.83 -3.82
CA VAL A 253 -14.85 -8.36 -3.56
C VAL A 253 -14.10 -9.37 -2.69
N THR A 254 -12.91 -9.76 -3.13
CA THR A 254 -12.03 -10.66 -2.39
C THR A 254 -10.80 -9.96 -1.80
N ASP A 255 -10.41 -8.81 -2.33
CA ASP A 255 -9.24 -8.05 -1.89
C ASP A 255 -9.60 -6.57 -1.66
N MET A 256 -9.42 -6.11 -0.41
CA MET A 256 -9.58 -4.71 0.03
C MET A 256 -8.26 -4.14 0.58
N THR A 257 -7.13 -4.76 0.24
CA THR A 257 -5.80 -4.30 0.66
C THR A 257 -5.60 -2.83 0.29
N SER A 258 -5.19 -2.03 1.27
CA SER A 258 -4.85 -0.61 1.11
C SER A 258 -5.96 0.28 0.54
N LEU A 259 -7.24 -0.14 0.57
CA LEU A 259 -8.34 0.57 -0.10
C LEU A 259 -8.40 2.08 0.21
N PHE A 260 -8.21 2.46 1.47
CA PHE A 260 -8.20 3.84 1.96
C PHE A 260 -6.84 4.25 2.57
N LEU A 261 -5.78 3.51 2.31
CA LEU A 261 -4.46 3.80 2.87
C LEU A 261 -4.05 5.23 2.52
N GLY A 262 -3.68 6.04 3.51
CA GLY A 262 -3.19 7.40 3.31
C GLY A 262 -4.27 8.42 2.94
N CYS A 263 -5.55 8.11 3.12
CA CYS A 263 -6.66 9.08 3.04
C CYS A 263 -6.66 10.00 4.28
N ARG A 264 -5.64 10.85 4.40
CA ARG A 264 -5.31 11.60 5.63
C ARG A 264 -6.38 12.61 6.05
N ASP A 265 -7.00 13.30 5.09
CA ASP A 265 -7.98 14.37 5.34
C ASP A 265 -9.42 13.86 5.47
N LEU A 266 -9.66 12.54 5.33
CA LEU A 266 -11.00 11.97 5.40
C LEU A 266 -11.57 12.12 6.81
N THR A 267 -12.66 12.88 6.95
CA THR A 267 -13.29 13.21 8.25
C THR A 267 -14.47 12.32 8.60
N SER A 268 -15.07 11.67 7.60
CA SER A 268 -16.15 10.70 7.74
C SER A 268 -16.07 9.66 6.63
N LEU A 269 -16.38 8.41 6.94
CA LEU A 269 -16.46 7.32 5.98
C LEU A 269 -17.53 6.33 6.42
N ASP A 270 -18.56 6.15 5.61
CA ASP A 270 -19.61 5.16 5.86
C ASP A 270 -19.28 3.85 5.14
N VAL A 271 -18.95 2.81 5.91
CA VAL A 271 -18.69 1.45 5.42
C VAL A 271 -19.78 0.45 5.84
N SER A 272 -20.92 0.93 6.35
CA SER A 272 -22.01 0.09 6.85
C SER A 272 -22.66 -0.78 5.76
N GLY A 273 -22.62 -0.31 4.50
CA GLY A 273 -23.09 -1.05 3.32
C GLY A 273 -22.16 -2.17 2.84
N PHE A 274 -20.93 -2.27 3.37
CA PHE A 274 -19.96 -3.25 2.88
C PHE A 274 -20.36 -4.68 3.27
N ASN A 275 -20.45 -5.55 2.27
CA ASN A 275 -20.45 -6.99 2.45
C ASN A 275 -19.02 -7.52 2.33
N THR A 276 -18.38 -7.83 3.46
CA THR A 276 -16.99 -8.32 3.49
C THR A 276 -16.86 -9.85 3.56
N SER A 277 -17.96 -10.60 3.40
CA SER A 277 -17.99 -12.06 3.62
C SER A 277 -17.10 -12.88 2.68
N ASN A 278 -16.67 -12.29 1.56
CA ASN A 278 -15.75 -12.89 0.58
C ASN A 278 -14.31 -12.36 0.67
N VAL A 279 -14.05 -11.34 1.51
CA VAL A 279 -12.74 -10.69 1.60
C VAL A 279 -11.72 -11.59 2.29
N VAL A 280 -10.55 -11.73 1.67
CA VAL A 280 -9.42 -12.55 2.12
C VAL A 280 -8.28 -11.72 2.71
N SER A 281 -8.13 -10.46 2.26
CA SER A 281 -7.11 -9.52 2.75
C SER A 281 -7.71 -8.15 3.08
N MET A 282 -7.37 -7.63 4.25
CA MET A 282 -7.65 -6.26 4.70
C MET A 282 -6.35 -5.54 5.13
N LEU A 283 -5.22 -6.01 4.62
CA LEU A 283 -3.88 -5.42 4.86
C LEU A 283 -3.93 -3.90 4.62
N ASN A 284 -3.52 -3.12 5.63
CA ASN A 284 -3.44 -1.66 5.59
C ASN A 284 -4.71 -0.91 5.11
N MET A 285 -5.89 -1.52 5.21
CA MET A 285 -7.13 -0.99 4.59
C MET A 285 -7.42 0.48 4.95
N PHE A 286 -7.21 0.88 6.21
CA PHE A 286 -7.40 2.25 6.72
C PHE A 286 -6.10 2.89 7.22
N LEU A 287 -4.94 2.34 6.88
CA LEU A 287 -3.66 2.86 7.38
C LEU A 287 -3.50 4.34 7.05
N GLY A 288 -3.22 5.19 8.04
CA GLY A 288 -2.98 6.61 7.87
C GLY A 288 -4.25 7.46 7.65
N CYS A 289 -5.45 6.93 7.89
CA CYS A 289 -6.69 7.70 7.94
C CYS A 289 -6.77 8.58 9.21
N CYS A 290 -5.81 9.49 9.36
CA CYS A 290 -5.55 10.19 10.62
C CYS A 290 -6.63 11.21 11.01
N SER A 291 -7.56 11.58 10.12
CA SER A 291 -8.63 12.55 10.42
C SER A 291 -9.97 11.92 10.82
N LEU A 292 -10.12 10.59 10.75
CA LEU A 292 -11.36 9.90 11.13
C LEU A 292 -11.52 9.86 12.67
N PRO A 293 -12.58 10.48 13.24
CA PRO A 293 -12.86 10.38 14.68
C PRO A 293 -13.60 9.10 15.05
N HIS A 294 -14.36 8.56 14.11
CA HIS A 294 -15.25 7.40 14.23
C HIS A 294 -15.20 6.58 12.93
N LEU A 295 -15.25 5.25 13.07
CA LEU A 295 -15.34 4.31 11.96
C LEU A 295 -16.13 3.09 12.44
N ASP A 296 -17.32 2.89 11.89
CA ASP A 296 -18.15 1.74 12.23
C ASP A 296 -17.79 0.55 11.34
N VAL A 297 -17.10 -0.45 11.92
CA VAL A 297 -16.76 -1.72 11.27
C VAL A 297 -17.56 -2.89 11.84
N SER A 298 -18.63 -2.62 12.59
CA SER A 298 -19.40 -3.65 13.29
C SER A 298 -20.07 -4.63 12.33
N ASN A 299 -20.37 -4.24 11.10
CA ASN A 299 -20.94 -5.11 10.06
C ASN A 299 -19.91 -6.06 9.40
N PHE A 300 -18.60 -5.89 9.65
CA PHE A 300 -17.57 -6.64 8.92
C PHE A 300 -17.56 -8.12 9.31
N ASN A 301 -17.82 -8.98 8.33
CA ASN A 301 -17.55 -10.41 8.42
C ASN A 301 -16.11 -10.68 8.00
N THR A 302 -15.24 -11.01 8.96
CA THR A 302 -13.81 -11.26 8.72
C THR A 302 -13.43 -12.74 8.70
N SER A 303 -14.40 -13.65 8.62
CA SER A 303 -14.19 -15.12 8.72
C SER A 303 -13.33 -15.76 7.62
N LYS A 304 -13.05 -15.03 6.54
CA LYS A 304 -12.13 -15.44 5.46
C LYS A 304 -10.82 -14.66 5.46
N VAL A 305 -10.71 -13.59 6.25
CA VAL A 305 -9.54 -12.72 6.26
C VAL A 305 -8.35 -13.44 6.88
N THR A 306 -7.20 -13.33 6.22
CA THR A 306 -5.95 -14.00 6.62
C THR A 306 -4.85 -13.02 7.06
N ASP A 307 -4.92 -11.76 6.59
CA ASP A 307 -3.95 -10.71 6.92
C ASP A 307 -4.69 -9.41 7.32
N MET A 308 -4.32 -8.86 8.48
CA MET A 308 -4.83 -7.61 9.06
C MET A 308 -3.69 -6.69 9.50
N ASP A 309 -2.47 -6.90 9.00
CA ASP A 309 -1.32 -6.04 9.31
C ASP A 309 -1.66 -4.58 8.95
N GLY A 310 -1.34 -3.68 9.88
CA GLY A 310 -1.55 -2.25 9.75
C GLY A 310 -2.99 -1.79 9.44
N MET A 311 -4.02 -2.63 9.62
CA MET A 311 -5.39 -2.33 9.17
C MET A 311 -5.90 -0.94 9.62
N PHE A 312 -5.58 -0.52 10.85
CA PHE A 312 -5.92 0.79 11.42
C PHE A 312 -4.68 1.61 11.82
N MET A 313 -3.48 1.23 11.37
CA MET A 313 -2.25 1.93 11.74
C MET A 313 -2.33 3.42 11.40
N GLY A 314 -1.96 4.33 12.31
CA GLY A 314 -1.99 5.76 12.09
C GLY A 314 -3.40 6.39 12.01
N CYS A 315 -4.46 5.65 12.38
CA CYS A 315 -5.80 6.22 12.61
C CYS A 315 -5.83 7.03 13.91
N SER A 316 -4.99 8.06 13.99
CA SER A 316 -4.64 8.75 15.24
C SER A 316 -5.78 9.55 15.87
N ASN A 317 -6.81 9.91 15.11
CA ASN A 317 -8.01 10.55 15.66
C ASN A 317 -9.10 9.58 16.13
N LEU A 318 -8.99 8.28 15.86
CA LEU A 318 -10.01 7.30 16.20
C LEU A 318 -10.14 7.16 17.73
N THR A 319 -11.35 7.36 18.25
CA THR A 319 -11.60 7.39 19.72
C THR A 319 -12.10 6.06 20.27
N ASN A 320 -12.80 5.29 19.46
CA ASN A 320 -13.37 3.98 19.76
C ASN A 320 -13.39 3.11 18.50
N LEU A 321 -13.49 1.79 18.69
CA LEU A 321 -13.63 0.83 17.60
C LEU A 321 -14.35 -0.42 18.12
N ASP A 322 -15.50 -0.77 17.54
CA ASP A 322 -16.20 -2.00 17.86
C ASP A 322 -15.71 -3.15 16.97
N LEU A 323 -15.03 -4.12 17.58
CA LEU A 323 -14.49 -5.31 16.93
C LEU A 323 -15.27 -6.58 17.29
N SER A 324 -16.46 -6.45 17.86
CA SER A 324 -17.20 -7.56 18.48
C SER A 324 -17.65 -8.66 17.50
N ASN A 325 -17.68 -8.35 16.20
CA ASN A 325 -18.02 -9.28 15.11
C ASN A 325 -16.80 -9.82 14.35
N PHE A 326 -15.58 -9.41 14.70
CA PHE A 326 -14.37 -9.89 14.03
C PHE A 326 -14.12 -11.38 14.35
N ASN A 327 -14.06 -12.20 13.30
CA ASN A 327 -13.62 -13.59 13.37
C ASN A 327 -12.18 -13.68 12.88
N THR A 328 -11.25 -13.73 13.83
CA THR A 328 -9.81 -13.71 13.54
C THR A 328 -9.20 -15.11 13.39
N SER A 329 -10.00 -16.17 13.35
CA SER A 329 -9.52 -17.56 13.43
C SER A 329 -8.57 -17.98 12.31
N LYS A 330 -8.57 -17.28 11.17
CA LYS A 330 -7.68 -17.53 10.02
C LYS A 330 -6.53 -16.52 9.89
N VAL A 331 -6.51 -15.49 10.73
CA VAL A 331 -5.54 -14.41 10.63
C VAL A 331 -4.18 -14.90 11.13
N TRP A 332 -3.14 -14.74 10.31
CA TRP A 332 -1.77 -15.12 10.65
C TRP A 332 -0.88 -13.91 10.99
N ASN A 333 -1.25 -12.71 10.53
CA ASN A 333 -0.54 -11.46 10.79
C ASN A 333 -1.49 -10.36 11.29
N MET A 334 -1.19 -9.79 12.45
CA MET A 334 -1.82 -8.59 13.03
C MET A 334 -0.76 -7.58 13.50
N SER A 335 0.42 -7.59 12.87
CA SER A 335 1.45 -6.59 13.17
C SER A 335 0.86 -5.20 12.95
N ASN A 336 1.28 -4.23 13.76
CA ASN A 336 0.89 -2.82 13.66
C ASN A 336 -0.61 -2.51 13.58
N MET A 337 -1.52 -3.46 13.87
CA MET A 337 -2.94 -3.31 13.55
C MET A 337 -3.56 -2.02 14.11
N PHE A 338 -3.12 -1.58 15.29
CA PHE A 338 -3.55 -0.35 15.96
C PHE A 338 -2.39 0.62 16.23
N ASN A 339 -1.22 0.43 15.58
CA ASN A 339 -0.06 1.28 15.79
C ASN A 339 -0.44 2.76 15.54
N ASP A 340 -0.06 3.67 16.42
CA ASP A 340 -0.36 5.11 16.39
C ASP A 340 -1.87 5.45 16.31
N CYS A 341 -2.74 4.57 16.83
CA CYS A 341 -4.13 4.90 17.17
C CYS A 341 -4.17 5.75 18.47
N SER A 342 -3.53 6.91 18.43
CA SER A 342 -3.13 7.65 19.64
C SER A 342 -4.29 8.20 20.49
N LYS A 343 -5.50 8.37 19.93
CA LYS A 343 -6.72 8.76 20.69
C LYS A 343 -7.61 7.60 21.14
N LEU A 344 -7.27 6.36 20.79
CA LEU A 344 -8.06 5.20 21.16
C LEU A 344 -7.94 4.95 22.67
N THR A 345 -9.07 4.94 23.38
CA THR A 345 -9.07 4.87 24.85
C THR A 345 -9.23 3.45 25.39
N SER A 346 -9.91 2.58 24.64
CA SER A 346 -10.14 1.19 25.01
C SER A 346 -10.25 0.26 23.82
N LEU A 347 -9.84 -1.00 24.00
CA LEU A 347 -10.02 -2.08 23.05
C LEU A 347 -10.50 -3.37 23.73
N ASP A 348 -11.46 -4.04 23.11
CA ASP A 348 -11.95 -5.36 23.53
C ASP A 348 -11.59 -6.42 22.50
N LEU A 349 -10.59 -7.23 22.80
CA LEU A 349 -10.09 -8.33 21.95
C LEU A 349 -10.51 -9.69 22.52
N SER A 350 -11.41 -9.74 23.50
CA SER A 350 -11.74 -10.96 24.24
C SER A 350 -12.33 -12.08 23.38
N LYS A 351 -12.88 -11.74 22.22
CA LYS A 351 -13.43 -12.69 21.23
C LYS A 351 -12.42 -13.13 20.17
N PHE A 352 -11.21 -12.56 20.14
CA PHE A 352 -10.23 -12.90 19.11
C PHE A 352 -9.77 -14.35 19.28
N ASN A 353 -9.85 -15.12 18.21
CA ASN A 353 -9.22 -16.43 18.09
C ASN A 353 -7.86 -16.25 17.41
N THR A 354 -6.78 -16.30 18.19
CA THR A 354 -5.41 -16.07 17.70
C THR A 354 -4.62 -17.36 17.48
N ALA A 355 -5.26 -18.53 17.44
CA ALA A 355 -4.55 -19.82 17.35
C ALA A 355 -3.70 -20.02 16.07
N ASN A 356 -3.91 -19.18 15.04
CA ASN A 356 -3.13 -19.16 13.81
C ASN A 356 -2.20 -17.94 13.68
N LEU A 357 -2.22 -17.03 14.65
CA LEU A 357 -1.42 -15.82 14.66
C LEU A 357 0.06 -16.17 14.82
N LYS A 358 0.89 -15.64 13.93
CA LYS A 358 2.37 -15.79 13.94
C LYS A 358 3.07 -14.47 14.26
N ARG A 359 2.50 -13.34 13.84
CA ARG A 359 3.09 -12.01 13.96
C ARG A 359 2.11 -11.01 14.58
N MET A 360 2.58 -10.27 15.57
CA MET A 360 1.84 -9.21 16.27
C MET A 360 2.77 -8.10 16.77
N VAL A 361 3.84 -7.85 15.99
CA VAL A 361 4.85 -6.82 16.26
C VAL A 361 4.17 -5.46 16.28
N GLY A 362 4.46 -4.64 17.29
CA GLY A 362 3.96 -3.26 17.34
C GLY A 362 2.44 -3.11 17.36
N MET A 363 1.65 -4.15 17.71
CA MET A 363 0.20 -4.15 17.54
C MET A 363 -0.51 -2.96 18.19
N PHE A 364 0.00 -2.47 19.33
CA PHE A 364 -0.52 -1.30 20.06
C PHE A 364 0.54 -0.20 20.23
N MET A 365 1.61 -0.22 19.43
CA MET A 365 2.65 0.81 19.48
C MET A 365 2.01 2.21 19.38
N ASP A 366 2.47 3.16 20.20
CA ASP A 366 2.00 4.55 20.22
C ASP A 366 0.48 4.75 20.41
N CYS A 367 -0.23 3.76 20.97
CA CYS A 367 -1.59 3.92 21.47
C CYS A 367 -1.61 4.77 22.76
N LYS A 368 -1.24 6.05 22.64
CA LYS A 368 -0.93 6.96 23.75
C LYS A 368 -2.08 7.17 24.73
N SER A 369 -3.33 7.15 24.28
CA SER A 369 -4.53 7.32 25.13
C SER A 369 -5.12 6.00 25.64
N LEU A 370 -4.55 4.85 25.30
CA LEU A 370 -5.11 3.54 25.65
C LEU A 370 -4.96 3.31 27.16
N THR A 371 -6.10 3.23 27.85
CA THR A 371 -6.15 3.01 29.31
C THR A 371 -6.63 1.61 29.67
N ASN A 372 -7.42 0.98 28.79
CA ASN A 372 -8.04 -0.31 29.03
C ASN A 372 -7.94 -1.22 27.79
N ILE A 373 -7.29 -2.37 27.94
CA ILE A 373 -7.25 -3.40 26.92
C ILE A 373 -7.69 -4.74 27.49
N LYS A 374 -8.72 -5.34 26.89
CA LYS A 374 -9.17 -6.68 27.26
C LYS A 374 -8.64 -7.68 26.25
N LEU A 375 -7.58 -8.40 26.63
CA LEU A 375 -6.99 -9.42 25.77
C LEU A 375 -7.80 -10.73 25.75
N GLY A 376 -8.50 -11.09 26.82
CA GLY A 376 -9.15 -12.40 26.92
C GLY A 376 -8.14 -13.57 26.95
N ARG A 377 -8.54 -14.75 26.49
CA ARG A 377 -7.69 -15.97 26.46
C ARG A 377 -6.99 -16.12 25.10
N LEU A 378 -6.22 -15.12 24.68
CA LEU A 378 -5.48 -15.19 23.41
C LEU A 378 -4.55 -16.41 23.41
N ASN A 379 -4.69 -17.25 22.39
CA ASN A 379 -3.73 -18.32 22.14
C ASN A 379 -2.56 -17.75 21.32
N THR A 380 -1.44 -17.49 21.96
CA THR A 380 -0.23 -16.96 21.31
C THR A 380 0.82 -18.04 21.04
N SER A 381 0.46 -19.33 21.10
CA SER A 381 1.43 -20.45 21.08
C SER A 381 2.30 -20.52 19.82
N LYS A 382 1.89 -19.87 18.72
CA LYS A 382 2.60 -19.82 17.43
C LYS A 382 3.28 -18.47 17.19
N VAL A 383 3.11 -17.50 18.08
CA VAL A 383 3.73 -16.18 17.96
C VAL A 383 5.19 -16.29 18.35
N THR A 384 6.07 -15.84 17.46
CA THR A 384 7.53 -15.84 17.70
C THR A 384 8.06 -14.46 18.06
N ASN A 385 7.39 -13.38 17.64
CA ASN A 385 7.87 -12.01 17.85
C ASN A 385 6.75 -11.11 18.42
N MET A 386 7.02 -10.48 19.58
CA MET A 386 6.20 -9.47 20.26
C MET A 386 6.98 -8.16 20.50
N GLU A 387 8.00 -7.88 19.68
CA GLU A 387 8.74 -6.63 19.64
C GLU A 387 7.77 -5.45 19.65
N ARG A 388 8.05 -4.46 20.51
CA ARG A 388 7.34 -3.18 20.59
C ARG A 388 5.82 -3.27 20.77
N MET A 389 5.29 -4.40 21.23
CA MET A 389 3.84 -4.67 21.25
C MET A 389 3.02 -3.56 21.94
N PHE A 390 3.52 -2.98 23.03
CA PHE A 390 2.91 -1.88 23.79
C PHE A 390 3.83 -0.66 23.90
N GLU A 391 4.82 -0.52 23.01
CA GLU A 391 5.70 0.65 23.00
C GLU A 391 4.86 1.94 22.97
N GLY A 392 5.23 2.96 23.76
CA GLY A 392 4.58 4.27 23.73
C GLY A 392 3.15 4.31 24.28
N CYS A 393 2.62 3.21 24.83
CA CYS A 393 1.32 3.14 25.53
C CYS A 393 1.33 3.93 26.86
N SER A 394 1.55 5.24 26.77
CA SER A 394 1.86 6.13 27.89
C SER A 394 0.73 6.32 28.90
N SER A 395 -0.53 6.04 28.53
CA SER A 395 -1.70 6.10 29.43
C SER A 395 -2.09 4.75 30.04
N LEU A 396 -1.46 3.64 29.62
CA LEU A 396 -1.82 2.30 30.10
C LEU A 396 -1.40 2.16 31.57
N THR A 397 -2.36 1.90 32.47
CA THR A 397 -2.09 1.84 33.92
C THR A 397 -1.94 0.42 34.47
N SER A 398 -2.60 -0.55 33.84
CA SER A 398 -2.57 -1.94 34.22
C SER A 398 -2.66 -2.85 33.01
N LEU A 399 -1.99 -4.00 33.09
CA LEU A 399 -2.02 -5.03 32.07
C LEU A 399 -1.77 -6.41 32.69
N ASP A 400 -2.60 -7.40 32.35
CA ASP A 400 -2.37 -8.81 32.67
C ASP A 400 -2.12 -9.60 31.38
N ILE A 401 -0.90 -10.08 31.22
CA ILE A 401 -0.46 -10.95 30.13
C ILE A 401 0.08 -12.29 30.65
N SER A 402 -0.14 -12.60 31.92
CA SER A 402 0.32 -13.86 32.51
C SER A 402 -0.33 -15.10 31.90
N GLY A 403 -1.47 -14.94 31.22
CA GLY A 403 -2.16 -16.03 30.51
C GLY A 403 -1.62 -16.33 29.11
N LEU A 404 -0.70 -15.52 28.56
CA LEU A 404 -0.20 -15.71 27.20
C LEU A 404 0.76 -16.92 27.11
N ASN A 405 0.58 -17.75 26.09
CA ASN A 405 1.53 -18.82 25.77
C ASN A 405 2.65 -18.27 24.89
N THR A 406 3.83 -18.07 25.45
CA THR A 406 4.98 -17.49 24.75
C THR A 406 6.14 -18.48 24.56
N LEU A 407 5.85 -19.79 24.54
CA LEU A 407 6.90 -20.81 24.42
C LEU A 407 7.75 -20.67 23.15
N MET A 408 7.18 -20.16 22.06
CA MET A 408 7.88 -19.96 20.78
C MET A 408 8.50 -18.57 20.62
N LEU A 409 8.35 -17.68 21.61
CA LEU A 409 8.82 -16.30 21.53
C LEU A 409 10.36 -16.24 21.54
N ASP A 410 10.95 -15.57 20.56
CA ASP A 410 12.40 -15.35 20.45
C ASP A 410 12.81 -13.86 20.58
N HIS A 411 11.88 -12.92 20.30
CA HIS A 411 12.05 -11.46 20.43
C HIS A 411 10.93 -10.81 21.25
N MET A 412 11.31 -9.91 22.16
CA MET A 412 10.42 -9.12 23.04
C MET A 412 11.07 -7.80 23.48
N ASP A 413 12.02 -7.32 22.69
CA ASP A 413 12.63 -6.01 22.85
C ASP A 413 11.59 -4.90 22.72
N GLU A 414 11.81 -3.83 23.49
CA GLU A 414 10.97 -2.62 23.54
C GLU A 414 9.48 -2.87 23.86
N MET A 415 9.09 -4.07 24.32
CA MET A 415 7.68 -4.48 24.48
C MET A 415 6.83 -3.50 25.30
N PHE A 416 7.41 -2.87 26.34
CA PHE A 416 6.77 -1.85 27.18
C PHE A 416 7.55 -0.53 27.20
N TYR A 417 8.40 -0.29 26.21
CA TYR A 417 9.18 0.95 26.12
C TYR A 417 8.25 2.17 26.23
N GLY A 418 8.58 3.13 27.09
CA GLY A 418 7.81 4.37 27.22
C GLY A 418 6.40 4.21 27.83
N CYS A 419 6.06 3.06 28.44
CA CYS A 419 4.82 2.87 29.19
C CYS A 419 4.84 3.62 30.54
N VAL A 420 4.92 4.96 30.50
CA VAL A 420 5.21 5.81 31.68
C VAL A 420 4.17 5.72 32.79
N SER A 421 2.90 5.42 32.49
CA SER A 421 1.82 5.31 33.48
C SER A 421 1.58 3.89 34.01
N LEU A 422 2.33 2.90 33.54
CA LEU A 422 2.10 1.50 33.87
C LEU A 422 2.49 1.23 35.33
N LYS A 423 1.50 0.90 36.15
CA LYS A 423 1.66 0.63 37.60
C LYS A 423 1.56 -0.86 37.89
N ASN A 424 0.59 -1.52 37.27
CA ASN A 424 0.19 -2.89 37.60
C ASN A 424 0.38 -3.80 36.38
N LEU A 425 1.59 -4.34 36.23
CA LEU A 425 1.90 -5.31 35.19
C LEU A 425 1.98 -6.73 35.76
N LYS A 426 1.11 -7.61 35.30
CA LYS A 426 1.13 -9.04 35.63
C LYS A 426 1.69 -9.84 34.46
N ILE A 427 2.95 -10.23 34.58
CA ILE A 427 3.74 -10.89 33.52
C ILE A 427 4.34 -12.25 33.96
N ASN A 428 4.13 -12.66 35.20
CA ASN A 428 4.72 -13.85 35.84
C ASN A 428 4.25 -15.22 35.31
N GLY A 429 3.58 -15.26 34.16
CA GLY A 429 3.23 -16.50 33.44
C GLY A 429 3.94 -16.66 32.08
N ILE A 430 4.62 -15.60 31.62
CA ILE A 430 5.31 -15.59 30.33
C ILE A 430 6.57 -16.46 30.40
N LYS A 431 6.75 -17.27 29.35
CA LYS A 431 7.90 -18.15 29.12
C LYS A 431 8.90 -17.42 28.22
N THR A 432 10.15 -17.34 28.68
CA THR A 432 11.22 -16.58 27.99
C THR A 432 12.42 -17.44 27.62
N SER A 433 12.33 -18.77 27.74
CA SER A 433 13.48 -19.67 27.57
C SER A 433 14.09 -19.62 26.16
N ASN A 434 13.33 -19.21 25.15
CA ASN A 434 13.81 -19.09 23.76
C ASN A 434 14.16 -17.65 23.38
N VAL A 435 13.90 -16.68 24.26
CA VAL A 435 14.15 -15.27 24.00
C VAL A 435 15.64 -15.00 24.03
N SER A 436 16.13 -14.26 23.04
CA SER A 436 17.53 -13.83 22.94
C SER A 436 17.73 -12.33 23.16
N ASP A 437 16.69 -11.52 22.96
CA ASP A 437 16.74 -10.06 23.11
C ASP A 437 15.61 -9.54 24.03
N MET A 438 16.00 -8.74 25.03
CA MET A 438 15.14 -7.99 25.96
C MET A 438 15.60 -6.52 26.07
N THR A 439 16.27 -6.02 25.04
CA THR A 439 16.73 -4.63 24.96
C THR A 439 15.56 -3.69 25.18
N GLN A 440 15.74 -2.72 26.09
CA GLN A 440 14.79 -1.66 26.38
C GLN A 440 13.36 -2.10 26.77
N MET A 441 13.17 -3.38 27.13
CA MET A 441 11.84 -3.98 27.32
C MET A 441 10.93 -3.18 28.26
N PHE A 442 11.48 -2.63 29.35
CA PHE A 442 10.76 -1.80 30.32
C PHE A 442 11.30 -0.39 30.41
N GLU A 443 12.11 0.06 29.44
CA GLU A 443 12.70 1.40 29.51
C GLU A 443 11.61 2.47 29.61
N GLY A 444 11.80 3.44 30.50
CA GLY A 444 10.85 4.53 30.71
C GLY A 444 9.56 4.15 31.44
N CYS A 445 9.40 2.91 31.92
CA CYS A 445 8.27 2.50 32.77
C CYS A 445 8.34 3.12 34.19
N SER A 446 8.32 4.44 34.25
CA SER A 446 8.61 5.23 35.45
C SER A 446 7.55 5.10 36.54
N SER A 447 6.34 4.61 36.26
CA SER A 447 5.30 4.36 37.28
C SER A 447 5.35 2.96 37.91
N LEU A 448 6.15 2.02 37.40
CA LEU A 448 6.26 0.70 38.00
C LEU A 448 6.95 0.80 39.36
N THR A 449 6.34 0.24 40.40
CA THR A 449 6.94 0.19 41.75
C THR A 449 7.54 -1.17 42.09
N SER A 450 7.01 -2.23 41.49
CA SER A 450 7.51 -3.58 41.65
C SER A 450 7.24 -4.39 40.39
N LEU A 451 8.11 -5.34 40.09
CA LEU A 451 7.96 -6.20 38.92
C LEU A 451 8.28 -7.65 39.28
N ASP A 452 7.36 -8.57 38.94
CA ASP A 452 7.53 -10.00 39.17
C ASP A 452 7.96 -10.72 37.89
N LEU A 453 9.25 -11.02 37.80
CA LEU A 453 9.88 -11.77 36.72
C LEU A 453 10.26 -13.19 37.18
N SER A 454 9.61 -13.72 38.23
CA SER A 454 9.98 -15.01 38.83
C SER A 454 9.86 -16.20 37.86
N SER A 455 9.00 -16.11 36.85
CA SER A 455 8.84 -17.12 35.80
C SER A 455 9.87 -17.04 34.66
N PHE A 456 10.68 -15.99 34.61
CA PHE A 456 11.57 -15.75 33.48
C PHE A 456 12.74 -16.72 33.52
N ASN A 457 12.98 -17.39 32.40
CA ASN A 457 14.22 -18.09 32.12
C ASN A 457 15.05 -17.21 31.18
N THR A 458 16.16 -16.66 31.68
CA THR A 458 17.00 -15.73 30.91
C THR A 458 18.29 -16.38 30.40
N SER A 459 18.43 -17.72 30.49
CA SER A 459 19.67 -18.43 30.14
C SER A 459 20.11 -18.28 28.68
N ASN A 460 19.20 -17.87 27.79
CA ASN A 460 19.47 -17.65 26.37
C ASN A 460 19.58 -16.16 25.98
N ILE A 461 19.42 -15.24 26.93
CA ILE A 461 19.51 -13.81 26.67
C ILE A 461 20.92 -13.43 26.25
N TYR A 462 21.00 -12.81 25.08
CA TYR A 462 22.21 -12.26 24.46
C TYR A 462 22.27 -10.74 24.62
N ALA A 463 21.11 -10.06 24.54
CA ALA A 463 20.97 -8.62 24.66
C ALA A 463 19.90 -8.22 25.70
N MET A 464 20.26 -7.27 26.56
CA MET A 464 19.42 -6.70 27.63
C MET A 464 19.80 -5.24 27.91
N THR A 465 20.35 -4.56 26.91
CA THR A 465 20.77 -3.15 27.03
C THR A 465 19.56 -2.32 27.46
N GLN A 466 19.75 -1.45 28.46
CA GLN A 466 18.71 -0.52 28.93
C GLN A 466 17.38 -1.18 29.36
N MET A 467 17.35 -2.48 29.66
CA MET A 467 16.11 -3.23 29.95
C MET A 467 15.18 -2.56 30.98
N PHE A 468 15.73 -1.90 32.01
CA PHE A 468 14.98 -1.17 33.04
C PHE A 468 15.34 0.32 33.09
N CYS A 469 16.03 0.86 32.08
CA CYS A 469 16.50 2.24 32.06
C CYS A 469 15.34 3.21 32.34
N GLY A 470 15.53 4.21 33.20
CA GLY A 470 14.50 5.21 33.51
C GLY A 470 13.29 4.70 34.31
N CYS A 471 13.32 3.48 34.85
CA CYS A 471 12.32 2.99 35.80
C CYS A 471 12.48 3.63 37.20
N THR A 472 12.29 4.95 37.30
CA THR A 472 12.67 5.76 38.45
C THR A 472 11.96 5.38 39.76
N ASN A 473 10.71 4.90 39.71
CA ASN A 473 9.96 4.47 40.90
C ASN A 473 10.07 2.96 41.21
N LEU A 474 10.81 2.19 40.41
CA LEU A 474 10.91 0.74 40.56
C LEU A 474 11.73 0.40 41.81
N LYS A 475 11.06 -0.11 42.85
CA LYS A 475 11.67 -0.42 44.14
C LYS A 475 12.17 -1.85 44.22
N THR A 476 11.45 -2.78 43.59
CA THR A 476 11.73 -4.22 43.74
C THR A 476 11.50 -4.97 42.44
N ILE A 477 12.49 -5.77 42.05
CA ILE A 477 12.37 -6.73 40.95
C ILE A 477 12.53 -8.13 41.53
N TYR A 478 11.50 -8.96 41.36
CA TYR A 478 11.52 -10.35 41.80
C TYR A 478 11.99 -11.26 40.68
N VAL A 479 12.90 -12.17 40.98
CA VAL A 479 13.41 -13.17 40.03
C VAL A 479 13.42 -14.56 40.68
N GLY A 480 13.25 -15.58 39.84
CA GLY A 480 13.32 -16.99 40.24
C GLY A 480 14.66 -17.62 39.89
N THR A 481 14.74 -18.95 40.02
CA THR A 481 15.96 -19.73 39.72
C THR A 481 16.32 -19.76 38.23
N GLY A 482 15.37 -19.45 37.34
CA GLY A 482 15.60 -19.35 35.90
C GLY A 482 16.40 -18.12 35.47
N TRP A 483 16.66 -17.17 36.37
CA TRP A 483 17.38 -15.96 36.04
C TRP A 483 18.89 -16.19 35.92
N ASN A 484 19.41 -16.14 34.69
CA ASN A 484 20.82 -16.38 34.37
C ASN A 484 21.27 -15.50 33.19
N THR A 485 22.10 -14.49 33.46
CA THR A 485 22.60 -13.52 32.46
C THR A 485 24.01 -13.83 31.95
N SER A 486 24.50 -15.07 32.11
CA SER A 486 25.87 -15.44 31.74
C SER A 486 26.15 -15.26 30.24
N LYS A 487 25.17 -15.53 29.37
CA LYS A 487 25.27 -15.37 27.92
C LYS A 487 25.09 -13.92 27.43
N ALA A 488 24.61 -13.01 28.28
CA ALA A 488 24.34 -11.64 27.87
C ALA A 488 25.64 -10.90 27.54
N LYS A 489 25.81 -10.51 26.27
CA LYS A 489 26.96 -9.74 25.77
C LYS A 489 26.64 -8.25 25.67
N TYR A 490 25.43 -7.90 25.23
CA TYR A 490 24.98 -6.51 25.15
C TYR A 490 24.11 -6.18 26.38
N SER A 491 24.68 -5.44 27.32
CA SER A 491 24.07 -5.22 28.63
C SER A 491 24.54 -3.91 29.30
N LYS A 492 24.71 -2.87 28.48
CA LYS A 492 25.00 -1.53 29.00
C LYS A 492 23.73 -0.94 29.60
N ASP A 493 23.89 -0.16 30.66
CA ASP A 493 22.83 0.68 31.23
C ASP A 493 21.52 -0.04 31.61
N VAL A 494 21.58 -1.33 31.93
CA VAL A 494 20.43 -2.18 32.32
C VAL A 494 19.54 -1.48 33.34
N PHE A 495 20.14 -0.80 34.33
CA PHE A 495 19.46 -0.15 35.45
C PHE A 495 19.68 1.36 35.49
N LYS A 496 20.14 1.98 34.40
CA LYS A 496 20.40 3.43 34.40
C LYS A 496 19.15 4.19 34.86
N ASP A 497 19.34 5.16 35.75
CA ASP A 497 18.27 5.98 36.32
C ASP A 497 17.17 5.22 37.13
N CYS A 498 17.44 4.00 37.58
CA CYS A 498 16.59 3.24 38.52
C CYS A 498 16.76 3.71 39.99
N THR A 499 16.55 5.00 40.25
CA THR A 499 16.95 5.65 41.52
C THR A 499 16.28 5.10 42.78
N SER A 500 15.09 4.50 42.67
CA SER A 500 14.37 3.90 43.80
C SER A 500 14.72 2.43 44.06
N LEU A 501 15.55 1.81 43.24
CA LEU A 501 15.77 0.36 43.26
C LEU A 501 16.57 -0.10 44.48
N VAL A 502 16.06 -1.13 45.16
CA VAL A 502 16.71 -1.76 46.31
C VAL A 502 16.67 -3.29 46.15
N GLY A 503 17.84 -3.91 46.17
CA GLY A 503 18.00 -5.37 46.17
C GLY A 503 17.42 -6.01 47.43
N GLY A 504 17.11 -7.31 47.36
CA GLY A 504 16.40 -8.02 48.43
C GLY A 504 17.13 -8.09 49.79
N ARG A 505 18.42 -7.74 49.85
CA ARG A 505 19.22 -7.63 51.07
C ARG A 505 19.71 -6.20 51.34
N GLY A 506 19.05 -5.21 50.74
CA GLY A 506 19.25 -3.79 51.01
C GLY A 506 20.30 -3.10 50.14
N THR A 507 20.84 -3.76 49.11
CA THR A 507 21.73 -3.09 48.13
C THR A 507 20.96 -2.00 47.39
N LYS A 508 21.28 -0.73 47.66
CA LYS A 508 20.68 0.42 46.96
C LYS A 508 21.30 0.60 45.57
N PHE A 509 20.54 1.20 44.66
CA PHE A 509 21.02 1.66 43.36
C PHE A 509 22.29 2.53 43.47
N ASP A 510 23.22 2.32 42.55
CA ASP A 510 24.47 3.08 42.37
C ASP A 510 24.59 3.49 40.90
N SER A 511 24.64 4.79 40.64
CA SER A 511 24.72 5.37 39.30
C SER A 511 26.01 5.02 38.55
N ASN A 512 27.06 4.59 39.25
CA ASN A 512 28.31 4.13 38.64
C ASN A 512 28.25 2.65 38.21
N VAL A 513 27.23 1.90 38.66
CA VAL A 513 27.10 0.46 38.39
C VAL A 513 25.69 0.13 37.89
N THR A 514 25.47 0.41 36.61
CA THR A 514 24.17 0.29 35.92
C THR A 514 24.04 -0.96 35.04
N GLY A 515 25.14 -1.67 34.75
CA GLY A 515 25.14 -2.81 33.82
C GLY A 515 24.79 -4.17 34.45
N ARG A 516 24.96 -5.26 33.67
CA ARG A 516 24.61 -6.63 34.10
C ARG A 516 25.26 -7.15 35.38
N SER A 517 26.34 -6.54 35.86
CA SER A 517 27.04 -6.98 37.08
C SER A 517 26.13 -6.98 38.32
N ARG A 518 25.05 -6.19 38.29
CA ARG A 518 24.02 -6.12 39.34
C ARG A 518 22.72 -6.86 38.99
N ALA A 519 22.61 -7.40 37.78
CA ALA A 519 21.45 -8.18 37.32
C ALA A 519 21.46 -9.62 37.88
N LYS A 520 21.52 -9.73 39.21
CA LYS A 520 21.57 -10.97 39.99
C LYS A 520 20.85 -10.80 41.32
N ILE A 521 20.50 -11.93 41.93
CA ILE A 521 19.93 -11.96 43.29
C ILE A 521 20.88 -11.28 44.27
N ASP A 522 20.35 -10.39 45.09
CA ASP A 522 21.12 -9.63 46.06
C ASP A 522 21.66 -10.52 47.19
N GLY A 523 22.98 -10.69 47.23
CA GLY A 523 23.69 -11.36 48.32
C GLY A 523 24.02 -10.44 49.50
N GLY A 524 23.65 -9.15 49.44
CA GLY A 524 24.07 -8.12 50.39
C GLY A 524 25.48 -7.63 50.09
N LYS A 525 26.14 -7.00 51.08
CA LYS A 525 27.45 -6.33 50.92
C LYS A 525 28.53 -7.19 50.22
N ALA A 526 28.54 -8.50 50.49
CA ALA A 526 29.54 -9.41 49.94
C ALA A 526 29.34 -9.75 48.45
N ASN A 527 28.10 -9.73 47.97
CA ASN A 527 27.78 -10.06 46.58
C ASN A 527 26.54 -9.25 46.15
N PRO A 528 26.69 -7.95 45.93
CA PRO A 528 25.55 -7.07 45.89
C PRO A 528 24.85 -7.16 44.53
N GLY A 529 23.52 -7.20 44.54
CA GLY A 529 22.65 -7.33 43.37
C GLY A 529 21.38 -6.51 43.53
N TYR A 530 20.62 -6.32 42.46
CA TYR A 530 19.39 -5.53 42.49
C TYR A 530 18.10 -6.35 42.52
N PHE A 531 18.21 -7.69 42.52
CA PHE A 531 17.03 -8.55 42.52
C PHE A 531 16.71 -9.17 43.87
N THR A 532 15.43 -9.41 44.10
CA THR A 532 14.90 -10.15 45.25
C THR A 532 14.52 -11.55 44.80
N ALA A 533 14.99 -12.58 45.52
CA ALA A 533 14.62 -13.95 45.23
C ALA A 533 13.14 -14.20 45.56
N LYS A 534 12.41 -14.81 44.62
CA LYS A 534 11.05 -15.30 44.83
C LYS A 534 11.01 -16.77 44.41
N LYS A 535 10.51 -17.63 45.30
CA LYS A 535 10.46 -19.09 45.10
C LYS A 535 9.39 -19.48 44.10
#